data_AF-A0A3B9FZF9-F1
#
_entry.id   AF-A0A3B9FZF9-F1
#
_cell.length_a   1.000
_cell.length_b   1.000
_cell.length_c   1.000
_cell.angle_alpha   90.00
_cell.angle_beta   90.00
_cell.angle_gamma   90.00
#
_symmetry.space_group_name_H-M   'P 1'
#
loop_
_entity.id
_entity.type
_entity.pdbx_description
1 polymer ?
#
loop_
_entity_poly.entity_id
_entity_poly.type
_entity_poly.pdbx_seq_one_letter_code
_entity_poly.pdbx_strand_id
1 'polypeptide(L)'
;MERDQVLPYLNKFITVTLQDGSLRSGYVTNPQDFKSPDDHPSELDLVNGFLIENVPLDQIVKIEIQNRENTVSLPVVDLKKGYGVEEEQ
;
A
#
# COMPACT_ATOMS: atom_id res chain seq x y z
N MET A 1 -16.85 -0.90 -8.68
CA MET A 1 -16.01 0.28 -8.93
C MET A 1 -15.88 0.54 -10.43
N GLU A 2 -15.75 1.79 -10.88
CA GLU A 2 -15.56 2.11 -12.31
C GLU A 2 -14.09 2.21 -12.67
N ARG A 3 -13.75 1.89 -13.94
CA ARG A 3 -12.39 1.94 -14.47
C ARG A 3 -11.70 3.28 -14.28
N ASP A 4 -12.40 4.38 -14.55
CA ASP A 4 -11.83 5.74 -14.48
C ASP A 4 -11.37 6.10 -13.07
N GLN A 5 -11.94 5.46 -12.06
CA GLN A 5 -11.56 5.65 -10.67
C GLN A 5 -10.25 4.93 -10.31
N VAL A 6 -9.82 3.94 -11.10
CA VAL A 6 -8.57 3.20 -10.88
C VAL A 6 -7.38 3.87 -11.59
N LEU A 7 -7.62 4.57 -12.70
CA LEU A 7 -6.59 5.24 -13.52
C LEU A 7 -5.55 6.06 -12.72
N PRO A 8 -5.93 6.87 -11.70
CA PRO A 8 -4.97 7.68 -10.94
C PRO A 8 -3.99 6.86 -10.08
N TYR A 9 -4.25 5.56 -9.92
CA TYR A 9 -3.57 4.67 -8.99
C TYR A 9 -2.67 3.62 -9.66
N LEU A 10 -2.72 3.48 -10.99
CA LEU A 10 -2.02 2.42 -11.73
C LEU A 10 -0.51 2.32 -11.47
N ASN A 11 0.14 3.44 -11.14
CA ASN A 11 1.58 3.50 -10.87
C ASN A 11 1.91 3.65 -9.37
N LYS A 12 0.97 3.35 -8.47
CA LYS A 12 1.11 3.55 -7.03
C LYS A 12 0.91 2.24 -6.29
N PHE A 13 1.54 2.14 -5.11
CA PHE A 13 1.18 1.09 -4.15
C PHE A 13 -0.14 1.49 -3.49
N ILE A 14 -1.16 0.66 -3.67
CA ILE A 14 -2.51 0.93 -3.16
C ILE A 14 -2.98 -0.17 -2.23
N THR A 15 -3.91 0.21 -1.36
CA THR A 15 -4.75 -0.72 -0.59
C THR A 15 -6.18 -0.57 -1.08
N VAL A 16 -6.80 -1.69 -1.43
CA VAL A 16 -8.19 -1.78 -1.83
C VAL A 16 -9.01 -2.42 -0.71
N THR A 17 -10.17 -1.85 -0.41
CA THR A 17 -11.15 -2.40 0.53
C THR A 17 -12.26 -3.08 -0.25
N LEU A 18 -12.51 -4.35 0.04
CA LEU A 18 -13.57 -5.13 -0.60
C LEU A 18 -14.90 -4.99 0.15
N GLN A 19 -15.99 -5.42 -0.48
CA GLN A 19 -17.35 -5.39 0.11
C GLN A 19 -17.46 -6.21 1.40
N ASP A 20 -16.68 -7.27 1.54
CA ASP A 20 -16.61 -8.08 2.76
C ASP A 20 -15.77 -7.44 3.89
N GLY A 21 -15.21 -6.25 3.64
CA GLY A 21 -14.34 -5.53 4.56
C GLY A 21 -12.88 -5.99 4.55
N SER A 22 -12.52 -6.98 3.73
CA SER A 22 -11.14 -7.42 3.59
C SER A 22 -10.29 -6.38 2.84
N LEU A 23 -8.99 -6.36 3.16
CA LEU A 23 -8.02 -5.42 2.60
C LEU A 23 -7.01 -6.17 1.77
N ARG A 24 -6.78 -5.71 0.54
CA ARG A 24 -5.74 -6.22 -0.37
C ARG A 24 -4.82 -5.08 -0.73
N SER A 25 -3.51 -5.30 -0.74
CA SER A 25 -2.54 -4.23 -1.02
C SER A 25 -1.51 -4.70 -2.02
N GLY A 26 -1.18 -3.85 -2.98
CA GLY A 26 -0.23 -4.18 -4.03
C GLY A 26 -0.03 -3.08 -5.06
N TYR A 27 0.85 -3.35 -6.02
CA TYR A 27 0.97 -2.59 -7.26
C TYR A 27 0.08 -3.22 -8.33
N VAL A 28 -0.50 -2.39 -9.19
CA VAL A 28 -1.32 -2.86 -10.32
C VAL A 28 -0.42 -3.45 -11.41
N THR A 29 -0.60 -4.73 -11.76
CA THR A 29 0.22 -5.41 -12.77
C THR A 29 -0.42 -5.48 -14.16
N ASN A 30 -1.72 -5.22 -14.26
CA ASN A 30 -2.45 -5.19 -15.52
C ASN A 30 -2.90 -3.77 -15.94
N PRO A 31 -2.03 -2.74 -15.94
CA PRO A 31 -2.46 -1.37 -16.21
C PRO A 31 -2.88 -1.12 -17.66
N GLN A 32 -2.63 -2.06 -18.58
CA GLN A 32 -3.00 -1.92 -19.99
C GLN A 32 -4.51 -2.07 -20.19
N ASP A 33 -5.12 -2.99 -19.43
CA ASP A 33 -6.56 -3.26 -19.44
C ASP A 33 -7.38 -2.04 -18.99
N PHE A 34 -6.75 -1.12 -18.25
CA PHE A 34 -7.36 0.13 -17.80
C PHE A 34 -7.06 1.31 -18.74
N LYS A 35 -6.20 1.16 -19.76
CA LYS A 35 -5.80 2.26 -20.67
C LYS A 35 -6.51 2.22 -22.02
N SER A 36 -6.88 1.06 -22.55
CA SER A 36 -7.58 0.97 -23.84
C SER A 36 -9.06 1.31 -23.69
N PRO A 37 -9.63 2.31 -24.37
CA PRO A 37 -11.03 2.72 -24.20
C PRO A 37 -12.06 1.60 -24.48
N ASP A 38 -11.69 0.59 -25.26
CA ASP A 38 -12.53 -0.57 -25.59
C ASP A 38 -12.46 -1.69 -24.53
N ASP A 39 -11.49 -1.63 -23.62
CA ASP A 39 -11.33 -2.61 -22.56
C ASP A 39 -12.22 -2.24 -21.36
N HIS A 40 -13.02 -3.22 -20.95
CA HIS A 40 -13.81 -3.20 -19.73
C HIS A 40 -13.21 -4.20 -18.74
N PRO A 41 -12.13 -3.84 -18.02
CA PRO A 41 -11.51 -4.74 -17.08
C PRO A 41 -12.53 -5.15 -16.02
N SER A 42 -12.67 -6.45 -15.79
CA SER A 42 -13.50 -7.00 -14.71
C SER A 42 -12.72 -7.16 -13.41
N GLU A 43 -11.39 -7.20 -13.51
CA GLU A 43 -10.48 -7.51 -12.41
C GLU A 43 -9.26 -6.59 -12.37
N LEU A 44 -8.73 -6.44 -11.16
CA LEU A 44 -7.54 -5.69 -10.83
C LEU A 44 -6.48 -6.66 -10.29
N ASP A 45 -5.35 -6.76 -10.97
CA ASP A 45 -4.26 -7.61 -10.53
C ASP A 45 -3.32 -6.81 -9.63
N LEU A 46 -3.23 -7.24 -8.37
CA LEU A 46 -2.37 -6.65 -7.37
C LEU A 46 -1.18 -7.56 -7.09
N VAL A 47 0.03 -7.02 -7.18
CA VAL A 47 1.26 -7.72 -6.75
C VAL A 47 1.83 -7.11 -5.48
N ASN A 48 2.16 -7.98 -4.52
CA ASN A 48 2.84 -7.63 -3.28
C ASN A 48 3.97 -8.63 -2.99
N GLY A 49 5.19 -8.25 -3.38
CA GLY A 49 6.33 -9.17 -3.34
C GLY A 49 6.16 -10.30 -4.35
N PHE A 50 5.98 -11.53 -3.85
CA PHE A 50 5.76 -12.73 -4.67
C PHE A 50 4.28 -13.13 -4.78
N LEU A 51 3.41 -12.48 -4.03
CA LEU A 51 1.98 -12.76 -4.06
C LEU A 51 1.33 -11.92 -5.17
N ILE A 52 0.58 -12.59 -6.05
CA ILE A 52 -0.30 -11.95 -7.04
C ILE A 52 -1.73 -12.30 -6.63
N GLU A 53 -2.58 -11.28 -6.52
CA GLU A 53 -4.00 -11.42 -6.19
C GLU A 53 -4.83 -10.78 -7.29
N ASN A 54 -5.82 -11.51 -7.80
CA ASN A 54 -6.80 -10.97 -8.75
C ASN A 54 -8.02 -10.50 -7.94
N VAL A 55 -8.35 -9.21 -8.05
CA VAL A 55 -9.42 -8.59 -7.28
C VAL A 55 -10.53 -8.14 -8.23
N PRO A 56 -11.75 -8.70 -8.12
CA PRO A 56 -12.88 -8.27 -8.93
C PRO A 56 -13.24 -6.79 -8.66
N LEU A 57 -13.37 -5.97 -9.71
CA LEU A 57 -13.63 -4.53 -9.57
C LEU A 57 -15.01 -4.22 -8.99
N ASP A 58 -15.98 -5.12 -9.17
CA ASP A 58 -17.32 -5.02 -8.59
C ASP A 58 -17.29 -5.14 -7.06
N GLN A 59 -16.32 -5.89 -6.52
CA GLN A 59 -16.14 -6.06 -5.08
C GLN A 59 -15.36 -4.91 -4.42
N ILE A 60 -14.68 -4.05 -5.18
CA ILE A 60 -13.94 -2.93 -4.60
C ILE A 60 -14.89 -1.80 -4.20
N VAL A 61 -14.84 -1.42 -2.93
CA VAL A 61 -15.62 -0.31 -2.35
C VAL A 61 -14.76 0.95 -2.22
N LYS A 62 -13.46 0.80 -1.98
CA LYS A 62 -12.54 1.92 -1.75
C LYS A 62 -11.12 1.59 -2.19
N ILE A 63 -10.40 2.59 -2.72
CA ILE A 63 -8.96 2.53 -2.99
C ILE A 63 -8.27 3.67 -2.26
N GLU A 64 -7.19 3.33 -1.55
CA GLU A 64 -6.36 4.28 -0.82
C GLU A 64 -4.90 4.09 -1.19
N ILE A 65 -4.16 5.20 -1.28
CA ILE A 65 -2.70 5.14 -1.34
C ILE A 65 -2.23 4.94 0.08
N GLN A 66 -1.44 3.90 0.33
CA GLN A 66 -0.75 3.75 1.60
C GLN A 66 0.18 4.96 1.77
N ASN A 67 -0.22 5.90 2.63
CA ASN A 67 0.73 6.84 3.19
C ASN A 67 1.72 5.98 3.97
N ARG A 68 2.93 5.79 3.44
CA ARG A 68 4.06 5.44 4.29
C ARG A 68 4.13 6.56 5.31
N GLU A 69 3.55 6.38 6.48
CA GLU A 69 3.79 7.27 7.60
C GLU A 69 5.30 7.36 7.73
N ASN A 70 5.80 8.60 7.61
CA ASN A 70 7.17 8.93 7.90
C ASN A 70 7.51 8.29 9.25
N THR A 71 8.28 7.20 9.26
CA THR A 71 9.02 6.74 10.43
C THR A 71 10.16 7.73 10.68
N VAL A 72 9.82 9.00 10.87
CA VAL A 72 10.76 10.05 11.25
C VAL A 72 10.50 10.29 12.72
N SER A 73 11.51 9.96 13.51
CA SER A 73 11.67 10.25 14.94
C SER A 73 11.18 9.14 15.88
N LEU A 74 11.89 8.01 15.90
CA LEU A 74 12.24 7.48 17.22
C LEU A 74 13.08 8.58 17.91
N PRO A 75 12.65 9.13 19.06
CA PRO A 75 13.51 10.05 19.79
C PRO A 75 14.76 9.28 20.19
N VAL A 76 15.91 9.66 19.65
CA VAL A 76 17.20 9.21 20.17
C VAL A 76 17.33 9.88 21.54
N VAL A 77 16.94 9.16 22.58
CA VAL A 77 17.22 9.56 23.96
C VAL A 77 18.75 9.55 24.07
N ASP A 78 19.35 10.72 24.24
CA ASP A 78 20.79 10.92 24.34
C ASP A 78 21.34 9.96 25.43
N LEU A 79 22.05 8.90 25.02
CA LEU A 79 22.77 7.98 25.91
C LEU A 79 24.01 8.68 26.51
N LYS A 80 23.90 9.96 26.87
CA LYS A 80 24.88 10.68 27.70
C LYS A 80 24.57 10.54 29.18
N LYS A 81 24.38 9.29 29.60
CA LYS A 81 24.80 8.82 30.91
C LYS A 81 25.47 7.48 30.69
N GLY A 82 26.69 7.56 30.15
CA GLY A 82 27.66 6.49 30.32
C GLY A 82 27.70 6.14 31.80
N TYR A 83 27.78 4.84 32.09
CA TYR A 83 27.92 4.30 33.43
C TYR A 83 29.06 5.02 34.14
N GLY A 84 28.71 5.96 35.02
CA GLY A 84 29.64 6.55 35.97
C GLY A 84 29.99 5.45 36.95
N VAL A 85 31.07 4.74 36.67
CA VAL A 85 31.79 4.01 37.71
C VAL A 85 32.56 5.08 38.48
N GLU A 86 31.98 5.57 39.57
CA GLU A 86 32.75 6.25 40.60
C GLU A 86 33.60 5.17 41.29
N GLU A 87 34.85 5.02 40.85
CA GLU A 87 35.86 4.35 41.67
C GLU A 87 36.31 5.33 42.76
N GLU A 88 35.68 5.23 43.93
CA GLU A 88 36.27 5.71 45.19
C GLU A 88 37.43 4.77 45.57
N GLN A 89 38.67 5.27 45.47
CA GLN A 89 39.73 5.15 46.50
C GLN A 89 41.04 5.82 46.08
#